data_AF-A0A830HPM4-F1
#
_entry.id   AF-A0A830HPM4-F1
#
_cell.length_a   1.000
_cell.length_b   1.000
_cell.length_c   1.000
_cell.angle_alpha   90.00
_cell.angle_beta   90.00
_cell.angle_gamma   90.00
#
_symmetry.space_group_name_H-M   'P 1'
#
loop_
_entity.id
_entity.type
_entity.pdbx_description
1 polymer ?
#
loop_
_entity_poly.entity_id
_entity_poly.type
_entity_poly.pdbx_seq_one_letter_code
_entity_poly.pdbx_strand_id
1 'polypeptide(L)'
;MSNRVGERGMDGLPQGMSDLRLSDGHASSSGRGHASSAGAGAGGSSNWRLGAIAPMDDDIVYHGTYEGDPNDAGHVITTTAASASGRQLAADVPRVLRYTAECVVGHGSFGVVFQAKCNETGDIVAIKKVLQDKRFKNRELAIMRSLAPDHPNVVQLRHCFYSKTEKDEVYLHLVLEYVPETVYRIAKHYAKAHQRMPLQYVQLYVYQTFRALGHLHAQGVTHRDIKPQNLLVDISTHQLKLCDFGSAKRLVRGEPNISYICSRYYRAPELIFGAQHYTTAIDVWSVGCVLAELLLGQPLFPGDSGVDQLVEIIKVLGTPSREEIHAMNPNYTEFKFPSIRAHPWSKVFHRRMPTDALDLVARLLVYAPENRIGVFDACADTFFDPLRVPGASLPNGKSLPPLYDWRPGELPDAMNEEVRRKLAVNN
;
A
#
# COMPACT_ATOMS: atom_id res chain seq x y z
N MET A 1 29.18 28.99 14.50
CA MET A 1 28.03 29.90 14.67
C MET A 1 26.76 29.10 14.47
N SER A 2 26.01 28.99 15.57
CA SER A 2 24.81 28.17 15.73
C SER A 2 23.63 28.78 14.97
N ASN A 3 22.82 27.95 14.31
CA ASN A 3 21.42 28.29 14.03
C ASN A 3 20.56 27.03 14.18
N ARG A 4 19.89 26.97 15.32
CA ARG A 4 18.75 26.10 15.63
C ARG A 4 17.55 26.54 14.80
N VAL A 5 16.89 25.62 14.12
CA VAL A 5 15.52 25.83 13.64
C VAL A 5 14.61 25.21 14.69
N GLY A 6 13.85 26.07 15.36
CA GLY A 6 13.04 25.75 16.52
C GLY A 6 11.79 24.94 16.20
N GLU A 7 11.47 24.08 17.15
CA GLU A 7 10.14 23.54 17.41
C GLU A 7 9.14 24.69 17.53
N ARG A 8 8.00 24.57 16.83
CA ARG A 8 6.79 25.29 17.19
C ARG A 8 5.75 24.26 17.59
N GLY A 9 5.52 24.19 18.90
CA GLY A 9 4.35 23.56 19.49
C GLY A 9 3.09 24.27 19.01
N MET A 10 2.05 23.48 18.76
CA MET A 10 0.70 23.97 18.50
C MET A 10 0.01 24.17 19.85
N ASP A 11 0.11 25.38 20.39
CA ASP A 11 -0.86 25.91 21.34
C ASP A 11 -1.93 26.67 20.56
N GLY A 12 -3.21 26.34 20.84
CA GLY A 12 -4.36 27.15 20.45
C GLY A 12 -5.22 26.56 19.32
N LEU A 13 -6.25 25.79 19.69
CA LEU A 13 -7.44 25.62 18.86
C LEU A 13 -8.65 26.26 19.56
N PRO A 14 -9.58 26.90 18.83
CA PRO A 14 -10.63 27.72 19.42
C PRO A 14 -11.79 26.89 19.98
N GLN A 15 -12.39 27.38 21.06
CA GLN A 15 -13.70 26.98 21.56
C GLN A 15 -14.79 27.37 20.54
N GLY A 16 -15.73 26.45 20.26
CA GLY A 16 -16.94 26.79 19.52
C GLY A 16 -17.61 25.61 18.82
N MET A 17 -18.19 24.68 19.58
CA MET A 17 -19.27 23.81 19.07
C MET A 17 -20.59 24.28 19.68
N SER A 18 -21.24 25.17 18.94
CA SER A 18 -22.69 25.41 19.03
C SER A 18 -23.15 25.96 17.68
N ASP A 19 -24.22 25.36 17.17
CA ASP A 19 -25.06 25.80 16.05
C ASP A 19 -24.76 25.25 14.64
N LEU A 20 -25.49 24.16 14.36
CA LEU A 20 -25.98 23.79 13.03
C LEU A 20 -26.91 24.88 12.48
N ARG A 21 -26.67 25.34 11.25
CA ARG A 21 -27.73 25.71 10.27
C ARG A 21 -27.17 25.85 8.84
N LEU A 22 -27.96 25.32 7.90
CA LEU A 22 -27.83 25.37 6.45
C LEU A 22 -28.09 26.79 5.90
N SER A 23 -27.38 27.18 4.83
CA SER A 23 -27.97 27.90 3.68
C SER A 23 -26.99 28.10 2.52
N ASP A 24 -27.51 27.93 1.31
CA ASP A 24 -26.93 28.10 -0.02
C ASP A 24 -26.45 29.53 -0.36
N GLY A 25 -25.64 29.64 -1.43
CA GLY A 25 -25.46 30.92 -2.14
C GLY A 25 -24.28 31.00 -3.11
N HIS A 26 -24.58 30.96 -4.41
CA HIS A 26 -23.70 31.26 -5.56
C HIS A 26 -22.98 32.62 -5.48
N ALA A 27 -21.78 32.72 -6.09
CA ALA A 27 -21.51 33.62 -7.22
C ALA A 27 -20.06 33.52 -7.75
N SER A 28 -19.99 33.62 -9.08
CA SER A 28 -18.83 33.72 -9.97
C SER A 28 -18.05 35.04 -9.88
N SER A 29 -16.75 35.00 -10.21
CA SER A 29 -16.13 36.06 -11.04
C SER A 29 -14.80 35.63 -11.66
N SER A 30 -14.74 35.83 -12.97
CA SER A 30 -13.61 35.74 -13.89
C SER A 30 -12.50 36.77 -13.66
N GLY A 31 -11.25 36.39 -13.92
CA GLY A 31 -10.12 37.31 -14.08
C GLY A 31 -9.16 36.83 -15.16
N ARG A 32 -9.07 37.58 -16.26
CA ARG A 32 -8.17 37.39 -17.41
C ARG A 32 -6.78 37.97 -17.15
N GLY A 33 -5.79 37.47 -17.89
CA GLY A 33 -4.46 38.07 -18.13
C GLY A 33 -3.36 36.99 -18.06
N HIS A 34 -2.34 36.90 -18.90
CA HIS A 34 -1.96 37.60 -20.13
C HIS A 34 -1.06 36.62 -20.90
N ALA A 35 -1.14 36.62 -22.23
CA ALA A 35 -0.21 35.90 -23.10
C ALA A 35 1.04 36.76 -23.38
N SER A 36 2.21 36.13 -23.40
CA SER A 36 3.38 36.61 -24.13
C SER A 36 4.07 35.44 -24.83
N SER A 37 4.22 35.59 -26.14
CA SER A 37 4.94 34.74 -27.07
C SER A 37 6.41 35.12 -27.14
N ALA A 38 7.33 34.16 -27.30
CA ALA A 38 8.42 34.19 -28.27
C ALA A 38 9.33 32.96 -28.15
N GLY A 39 9.79 32.45 -29.30
CA GLY A 39 11.09 31.78 -29.41
C GLY A 39 11.08 30.34 -29.91
N ALA A 40 10.92 30.15 -31.22
CA ALA A 40 11.36 28.93 -31.89
C ALA A 40 12.89 28.90 -31.97
N GLY A 41 13.51 27.79 -31.57
CA GLY A 41 14.95 27.53 -31.69
C GLY A 41 15.17 26.05 -31.99
N ALA A 42 15.85 25.78 -33.09
CA ALA A 42 16.00 24.47 -33.70
C ALA A 42 17.03 23.56 -33.00
N GLY A 43 16.76 22.25 -33.09
CA GLY A 43 17.69 21.14 -33.28
C GLY A 43 19.07 21.18 -32.61
N GLY A 44 19.25 20.34 -31.58
CA GLY A 44 20.55 19.93 -31.08
C GLY A 44 20.44 18.58 -30.38
N SER A 45 20.85 17.51 -31.08
CA SER A 45 21.09 16.19 -30.47
C SER A 45 22.31 16.30 -29.56
N SER A 46 22.12 16.41 -28.24
CA SER A 46 23.21 16.41 -27.27
C SER A 46 23.32 15.04 -26.59
N ASN A 47 24.45 14.38 -26.85
CA ASN A 47 24.82 13.10 -26.28
C ASN A 47 25.49 13.34 -24.91
N TRP A 48 24.95 12.77 -23.85
CA TRP A 48 25.33 13.02 -22.44
C TRP A 48 26.39 12.02 -21.96
N ARG A 49 27.41 12.46 -21.20
CA ARG A 49 28.36 11.55 -20.50
C ARG A 49 28.33 11.79 -18.98
N LEU A 50 28.20 10.68 -18.24
CA LEU A 50 28.05 10.59 -16.78
C LEU A 50 29.39 10.61 -16.04
N GLY A 51 29.43 11.26 -14.87
CA GLY A 51 30.34 10.92 -13.77
C GLY A 51 29.69 9.84 -12.90
N ALA A 52 30.45 8.78 -12.60
CA ALA A 52 29.99 7.60 -11.87
C ALA A 52 29.55 7.94 -10.43
N ILE A 53 28.33 7.53 -10.06
CA ILE A 53 27.92 7.37 -8.66
C ILE A 53 27.93 5.86 -8.42
N ALA A 54 28.82 5.40 -7.52
CA ALA A 54 28.94 4.00 -7.16
C ALA A 54 27.71 3.51 -6.37
N PRO A 55 27.06 2.41 -6.77
CA PRO A 55 26.07 1.74 -5.93
C PRO A 55 26.75 0.70 -5.06
N MET A 56 26.32 0.64 -3.80
CA MET A 56 26.68 -0.44 -2.89
C MET A 56 25.46 -1.34 -2.69
N ASP A 57 25.56 -2.54 -3.27
CA ASP A 57 24.99 -3.85 -2.84
C ASP A 57 24.44 -4.72 -3.99
N ASP A 58 24.34 -4.21 -5.22
CA ASP A 58 24.16 -5.06 -6.42
C ASP A 58 25.44 -5.03 -7.26
N ASP A 59 25.91 -6.21 -7.70
CA ASP A 59 26.98 -6.29 -8.71
C ASP A 59 26.56 -5.62 -10.03
N ILE A 60 25.26 -5.38 -10.24
CA ILE A 60 24.69 -4.79 -11.46
C ILE A 60 23.99 -3.46 -11.15
N VAL A 61 24.35 -2.43 -11.90
CA VAL A 61 23.88 -1.05 -11.77
C VAL A 61 23.26 -0.63 -13.08
N TYR A 62 22.02 -0.13 -13.05
CA TYR A 62 21.42 0.45 -14.24
C TYR A 62 21.47 1.98 -14.17
N HIS A 63 21.95 2.59 -15.25
CA HIS A 63 21.89 4.04 -15.47
C HIS A 63 20.85 4.35 -16.54
N GLY A 64 19.94 5.29 -16.26
CA GLY A 64 18.87 5.69 -17.16
C GLY A 64 19.15 7.03 -17.87
N THR A 65 18.87 7.09 -19.16
CA THR A 65 18.75 8.35 -19.94
C THR A 65 17.36 8.45 -20.57
N TYR A 66 16.91 9.67 -20.84
CA TYR A 66 15.62 9.93 -21.48
C TYR A 66 15.79 10.51 -22.88
N GLU A 67 14.88 10.13 -23.77
CA GLU A 67 14.62 10.82 -25.04
C GLU A 67 13.16 11.33 -25.00
N GLY A 68 12.98 12.66 -25.00
CA GLY A 68 11.68 13.34 -24.84
C GLY A 68 11.48 14.00 -23.46
N ASP A 69 10.33 14.67 -23.25
CA ASP A 69 9.97 15.17 -21.91
C ASP A 69 9.66 13.99 -20.98
N PRO A 70 10.38 13.82 -19.85
CA PRO A 70 10.19 12.70 -18.94
C PRO A 70 8.83 12.70 -18.21
N ASN A 71 8.00 13.72 -18.40
CA ASN A 71 6.64 13.80 -17.85
C ASN A 71 5.55 13.49 -18.88
N ASP A 72 5.89 13.42 -20.18
CA ASP A 72 4.94 13.15 -21.26
C ASP A 72 4.87 11.67 -21.63
N ALA A 73 3.76 11.24 -22.21
CA ALA A 73 3.66 9.91 -22.83
C ALA A 73 4.53 9.83 -24.10
N GLY A 74 5.11 8.67 -24.36
CA GLY A 74 5.91 8.37 -25.56
C GLY A 74 7.42 8.57 -25.40
N HIS A 75 7.90 9.11 -24.27
CA HIS A 75 9.34 9.21 -24.03
C HIS A 75 9.98 7.83 -23.88
N VAL A 76 11.22 7.70 -24.35
CA VAL A 76 11.99 6.45 -24.25
C VAL A 76 13.00 6.57 -23.13
N ILE A 77 12.92 5.65 -22.18
CA ILE A 77 13.90 5.49 -21.11
C ILE A 77 14.87 4.39 -21.53
N THR A 78 16.15 4.72 -21.72
CA THR A 78 17.20 3.73 -21.99
C THR A 78 17.97 3.47 -20.71
N THR A 79 17.96 2.23 -20.23
CA THR A 79 18.74 1.79 -19.08
C THR A 79 19.93 0.96 -19.55
N THR A 80 21.12 1.24 -19.03
CA THR A 80 22.35 0.50 -19.34
C THR A 80 22.88 -0.18 -18.09
N ALA A 81 23.07 -1.50 -18.15
CA ALA A 81 23.66 -2.30 -17.09
C ALA A 81 25.18 -2.08 -17.02
N ALA A 82 25.70 -1.82 -15.84
CA ALA A 82 27.11 -1.69 -15.52
C ALA A 82 27.45 -2.56 -14.31
N SER A 83 28.68 -3.07 -14.24
CA SER A 83 29.13 -3.83 -13.07
C SER A 83 29.63 -2.91 -11.97
N ALA A 84 29.07 -3.01 -10.76
CA ALA A 84 29.54 -2.24 -9.60
C ALA A 84 30.95 -2.68 -9.15
N SER A 85 31.28 -3.96 -9.32
CA SER A 85 32.58 -4.55 -8.92
C SER A 85 33.62 -4.58 -10.05
N GLY A 86 33.29 -4.05 -11.25
CA GLY A 86 34.14 -4.11 -12.44
C GLY A 86 34.25 -5.50 -13.07
N ARG A 87 33.55 -6.51 -12.53
CA ARG A 87 33.47 -7.87 -13.09
C ARG A 87 32.60 -7.89 -14.34
N GLN A 88 32.92 -8.74 -15.30
CA GLN A 88 32.11 -8.90 -16.51
C GLN A 88 30.72 -9.44 -16.14
N LEU A 89 29.67 -8.73 -16.58
CA LEU A 89 28.28 -9.18 -16.41
C LEU A 89 28.07 -10.52 -17.13
N ALA A 90 27.24 -11.39 -16.55
CA ALA A 90 26.87 -12.65 -17.18
C ALA A 90 26.20 -12.41 -18.55
N ALA A 91 26.37 -13.37 -19.47
CA ALA A 91 26.00 -13.19 -20.89
C ALA A 91 24.49 -13.02 -21.12
N ASP A 92 23.69 -13.53 -20.19
CA ASP A 92 22.23 -13.48 -20.15
C ASP A 92 21.67 -12.16 -19.59
N VAL A 93 22.50 -11.30 -18.99
CA VAL A 93 22.06 -9.99 -18.51
C VAL A 93 21.93 -9.02 -19.68
N PRO A 94 20.72 -8.46 -19.95
CA PRO A 94 20.56 -7.44 -20.97
C PRO A 94 21.40 -6.21 -20.62
N ARG A 95 22.37 -5.90 -21.49
CA ARG A 95 23.27 -4.75 -21.29
C ARG A 95 22.55 -3.42 -21.44
N VAL A 96 21.49 -3.39 -22.25
CA VAL A 96 20.66 -2.21 -22.50
C VAL A 96 19.20 -2.65 -22.54
N LEU A 97 18.32 -1.98 -21.80
CA LEU A 97 16.87 -2.11 -21.87
C LEU A 97 16.26 -0.76 -22.22
N ARG A 98 15.23 -0.74 -23.07
CA ARG A 98 14.53 0.47 -23.47
C ARG A 98 13.07 0.35 -23.09
N TYR A 99 12.55 1.37 -22.44
CA TYR A 99 11.15 1.45 -22.04
C TYR A 99 10.48 2.61 -22.75
N THR A 100 9.45 2.33 -23.53
CA THR A 100 8.58 3.37 -24.06
C THR A 100 7.48 3.63 -23.05
N ALA A 101 7.47 4.82 -22.43
CA ALA A 101 6.44 5.22 -21.49
C ALA A 101 5.11 5.40 -22.25
N GLU A 102 4.06 4.70 -21.82
CA GLU A 102 2.76 4.72 -22.50
C GLU A 102 1.83 5.73 -21.85
N CYS A 103 1.69 5.69 -20.53
CA CYS A 103 0.83 6.60 -19.79
C CYS A 103 1.21 6.70 -18.31
N VAL A 104 0.79 7.80 -17.67
CA VAL A 104 0.84 7.92 -16.21
C VAL A 104 -0.33 7.14 -15.62
N VAL A 105 -0.02 6.17 -14.75
CA VAL A 105 -1.04 5.32 -14.09
C VAL A 105 -1.27 5.69 -12.63
N GLY A 106 -0.40 6.52 -12.05
CA GLY A 106 -0.58 7.00 -10.68
C GLY A 106 0.29 8.19 -10.33
N HIS A 107 -0.26 9.08 -9.50
CA HIS A 107 0.47 10.12 -8.80
C HIS A 107 0.45 9.79 -7.31
N GLY A 108 1.64 9.67 -6.70
CA GLY A 108 1.79 9.50 -5.26
C GLY A 108 2.40 10.74 -4.61
N SER A 109 2.36 10.81 -3.29
CA SER A 109 3.03 11.87 -2.51
C SER A 109 4.54 11.95 -2.73
N PHE A 110 5.15 10.87 -3.24
CA PHE A 110 6.59 10.73 -3.42
C PHE A 110 7.05 10.73 -4.88
N GLY A 111 6.11 10.77 -5.85
CA GLY A 111 6.48 10.73 -7.26
C GLY A 111 5.37 10.28 -8.23
N VAL A 112 5.80 9.85 -9.42
CA VAL A 112 4.93 9.48 -10.54
C VAL A 112 5.17 8.01 -10.91
N VAL A 113 4.10 7.31 -11.25
CA VAL A 113 4.15 5.93 -11.75
C VAL A 113 3.71 5.91 -13.21
N PHE A 114 4.59 5.40 -14.07
CA PHE A 114 4.35 5.22 -15.50
C PHE A 114 4.06 3.76 -15.81
N GLN A 115 3.08 3.50 -16.66
CA GLN A 115 3.06 2.26 -17.43
C GLN A 115 4.02 2.44 -18.60
N ALA A 116 4.88 1.45 -18.83
CA ALA A 116 5.81 1.46 -19.94
C ALA A 116 5.93 0.07 -20.55
N LYS A 117 6.28 0.02 -21.83
CA LYS A 117 6.59 -1.23 -22.53
C LYS A 117 8.09 -1.39 -22.65
N CYS A 118 8.63 -2.53 -22.22
CA CYS A 118 10.01 -2.91 -22.51
C CYS A 118 10.12 -3.31 -23.98
N ASN A 119 10.96 -2.62 -24.74
CA ASN A 119 11.06 -2.79 -26.19
C ASN A 119 11.76 -4.10 -26.57
N GLU A 120 12.63 -4.61 -25.72
CA GLU A 120 13.38 -5.86 -25.95
C GLU A 120 12.54 -7.11 -25.67
N THR A 121 11.69 -7.07 -24.64
CA THR A 121 10.89 -8.24 -24.23
C THR A 121 9.44 -8.15 -24.68
N GLY A 122 8.93 -6.94 -24.93
CA GLY A 122 7.53 -6.67 -25.17
C GLY A 122 6.69 -6.56 -23.90
N ASP A 123 7.28 -6.82 -22.72
CA ASP A 123 6.57 -6.81 -21.44
C ASP A 123 6.10 -5.41 -21.04
N ILE A 124 4.90 -5.34 -20.47
CA ILE A 124 4.41 -4.14 -19.81
C ILE A 124 4.92 -4.12 -18.37
N VAL A 125 5.45 -2.97 -17.94
CA VAL A 125 6.02 -2.73 -16.62
C VAL A 125 5.44 -1.46 -16.00
N ALA A 126 5.52 -1.36 -14.68
CA ALA A 126 5.27 -0.12 -13.96
C ALA A 126 6.59 0.50 -13.51
N ILE A 127 6.86 1.75 -13.87
CA ILE A 127 8.08 2.47 -13.47
C ILE A 127 7.70 3.56 -12.47
N LYS A 128 8.06 3.35 -11.20
CA LYS A 128 7.86 4.33 -10.13
C LYS A 128 9.10 5.22 -10.01
N LYS A 129 8.95 6.48 -10.39
CA LYS A 129 9.98 7.53 -10.32
C LYS A 129 9.85 8.30 -9.01
N VAL A 130 10.88 8.28 -8.17
CA VAL A 130 10.92 8.99 -6.88
C VAL A 130 12.18 9.85 -6.77
N LEU A 131 12.05 11.03 -6.15
CA LEU A 131 13.20 11.88 -5.86
C LEU A 131 14.10 11.18 -4.82
N GLN A 132 15.40 11.08 -5.12
CA GLN A 132 16.37 10.43 -4.26
C GLN A 132 17.20 11.46 -3.49
N ASP A 133 17.10 11.43 -2.16
CA ASP A 133 18.07 12.13 -1.32
C ASP A 133 19.43 11.43 -1.40
N LYS A 134 20.46 12.14 -1.87
CA LYS A 134 21.82 11.62 -2.05
C LYS A 134 22.46 11.16 -0.73
N ARG A 135 21.94 11.61 0.42
CA ARG A 135 22.52 11.34 1.75
C ARG A 135 22.03 10.04 2.36
N PHE A 136 20.91 9.49 1.89
CA PHE A 136 20.24 8.37 2.54
C PHE A 136 19.93 7.25 1.55
N LYS A 137 20.07 5.99 1.98
CA LYS A 137 19.56 4.84 1.20
C LYS A 137 18.03 4.94 1.12
N ASN A 138 17.46 4.62 -0.05
CA ASN A 138 16.02 4.56 -0.20
C ASN A 138 15.46 3.33 0.54
N ARG A 139 14.57 3.58 1.50
CA ARG A 139 13.99 2.51 2.33
C ARG A 139 13.09 1.57 1.54
N GLU A 140 12.31 2.10 0.59
CA GLU A 140 11.42 1.31 -0.26
C GLU A 140 12.24 0.29 -1.07
N LEU A 141 13.30 0.75 -1.74
CA LEU A 141 14.22 -0.14 -2.47
C LEU A 141 14.85 -1.20 -1.57
N ALA A 142 15.34 -0.80 -0.39
CA ALA A 142 15.96 -1.73 0.55
C ALA A 142 14.98 -2.81 1.05
N ILE A 143 13.72 -2.44 1.31
CA ILE A 143 12.68 -3.39 1.69
C ILE A 143 12.37 -4.33 0.52
N MET A 144 12.10 -3.79 -0.67
CA MET A 144 11.74 -4.60 -1.84
C MET A 144 12.84 -5.61 -2.22
N ARG A 145 14.12 -5.23 -2.10
CA ARG A 145 15.25 -6.16 -2.29
C ARG A 145 15.35 -7.22 -1.20
N SER A 146 14.96 -6.90 0.04
CA SER A 146 15.03 -7.83 1.16
C SER A 146 13.90 -8.85 1.19
N LEU A 147 12.73 -8.48 0.65
CA LEU A 147 11.60 -9.41 0.53
C LEU A 147 12.00 -10.52 -0.45
N ALA A 148 11.71 -11.77 -0.08
CA ALA A 148 12.04 -12.90 -0.95
C ALA A 148 11.50 -12.64 -2.37
N PRO A 149 12.34 -12.79 -3.41
CA PRO A 149 11.89 -12.61 -4.77
C PRO A 149 10.71 -13.55 -5.04
N ASP A 150 9.77 -13.03 -5.83
CA ASP A 150 8.68 -13.77 -6.45
C ASP A 150 7.53 -14.21 -5.54
N HIS A 151 7.40 -13.73 -4.29
CA HIS A 151 6.22 -14.08 -3.49
C HIS A 151 4.92 -13.79 -4.28
N PRO A 152 3.99 -14.76 -4.44
CA PRO A 152 2.91 -14.67 -5.42
C PRO A 152 1.98 -13.47 -5.19
N ASN A 153 1.87 -13.02 -3.93
CA ASN A 153 1.03 -11.89 -3.54
C ASN A 153 1.77 -10.58 -3.24
N VAL A 154 3.03 -10.43 -3.65
CA VAL A 154 3.79 -9.18 -3.54
C VAL A 154 4.29 -8.76 -4.91
N VAL A 155 4.21 -7.45 -5.23
CA VAL A 155 4.70 -6.92 -6.50
C VAL A 155 6.23 -7.11 -6.61
N GLN A 156 6.67 -7.67 -7.73
CA GLN A 156 8.07 -7.96 -8.01
C GLN A 156 8.81 -6.69 -8.45
N LEU A 157 9.94 -6.41 -7.79
CA LEU A 157 10.95 -5.49 -8.30
C LEU A 157 11.78 -6.23 -9.35
N ARG A 158 11.67 -5.83 -10.62
CA ARG A 158 12.47 -6.42 -11.71
C ARG A 158 13.90 -5.91 -11.68
N HIS A 159 14.07 -4.60 -11.55
CA HIS A 159 15.35 -3.91 -11.34
C HIS A 159 15.08 -2.44 -10.99
N CYS A 160 16.15 -1.69 -10.72
CA CYS A 160 16.07 -0.25 -10.51
C CYS A 160 17.20 0.48 -11.24
N PHE A 161 16.98 1.75 -11.56
CA PHE A 161 18.01 2.61 -12.14
C PHE A 161 17.93 4.03 -11.59
N TYR A 162 19.01 4.79 -11.77
CA TYR A 162 19.05 6.20 -11.40
C TYR A 162 19.12 7.09 -12.64
N SER A 163 18.46 8.24 -12.56
CA SER A 163 18.57 9.32 -13.54
C SER A 163 18.88 10.64 -12.85
N LYS A 164 19.58 11.54 -13.54
CA LYS A 164 19.85 12.90 -13.05
C LYS A 164 19.15 13.95 -13.91
N THR A 165 18.69 15.03 -13.29
CA THR A 165 18.22 16.21 -14.02
C THR A 165 19.36 17.19 -14.26
N GLU A 166 19.14 18.20 -15.10
CA GLU A 166 20.09 19.30 -15.34
C GLU A 166 20.43 20.07 -14.06
N LYS A 167 19.53 20.08 -13.07
CA LYS A 167 19.72 20.70 -11.76
C LYS A 167 20.46 19.80 -10.77
N ASP A 168 21.07 18.71 -11.24
CA ASP A 168 21.76 17.69 -10.44
C ASP A 168 20.86 17.02 -9.38
N GLU A 169 19.54 17.02 -9.58
CA GLU A 169 18.62 16.21 -8.78
C GLU A 169 18.71 14.75 -9.23
N VAL A 170 18.78 13.82 -8.29
CA VAL A 170 18.81 12.39 -8.57
C VAL A 170 17.43 11.82 -8.36
N TYR A 171 16.96 11.02 -9.32
CA TYR A 171 15.74 10.25 -9.22
C TYR A 171 16.08 8.76 -9.24
N LEU A 172 15.43 8.02 -8.35
CA LEU A 172 15.41 6.57 -8.35
C LEU A 172 14.18 6.09 -9.12
N HIS A 173 14.38 5.09 -9.97
CA HIS A 173 13.33 4.42 -10.73
C HIS A 173 13.24 2.97 -10.32
N LEU A 174 12.08 2.56 -9.84
CA LEU A 174 11.78 1.17 -9.54
C LEU A 174 10.99 0.60 -10.71
N VAL A 175 11.58 -0.39 -11.41
CA VAL A 175 10.89 -1.11 -12.50
C VAL A 175 10.21 -2.33 -11.90
N LEU A 176 8.90 -2.30 -11.89
CA LEU A 176 8.02 -3.26 -11.24
C LEU A 176 7.25 -4.07 -12.28
N GLU A 177 6.81 -5.27 -11.91
CA GLU A 177 5.77 -5.93 -12.69
C GLU A 177 4.50 -5.06 -12.77
N TYR A 178 3.86 -5.06 -13.93
CA TYR A 178 2.60 -4.33 -14.13
C TYR A 178 1.41 -5.24 -13.84
N VAL A 179 0.46 -4.75 -13.04
CA VAL A 179 -0.81 -5.40 -12.77
C VAL A 179 -1.93 -4.38 -13.03
N PRO A 180 -2.92 -4.69 -13.89
CA PRO A 180 -3.75 -3.67 -14.54
C PRO A 180 -4.84 -3.05 -13.66
N GLU A 181 -5.38 -3.81 -12.72
CA GLU A 181 -6.51 -3.37 -11.89
C GLU A 181 -6.12 -3.27 -10.42
N THR A 182 -6.98 -2.61 -9.65
CA THR A 182 -6.86 -2.54 -8.19
C THR A 182 -8.16 -2.96 -7.54
N VAL A 183 -8.08 -3.46 -6.30
CA VAL A 183 -9.28 -3.76 -5.51
C VAL A 183 -10.17 -2.53 -5.39
N TYR A 184 -9.59 -1.32 -5.29
CA TYR A 184 -10.34 -0.05 -5.32
C TYR A 184 -11.18 0.11 -6.60
N ARG A 185 -10.57 -0.08 -7.78
CA ARG A 185 -11.26 0.07 -9.07
C ARG A 185 -12.39 -0.96 -9.22
N ILE A 186 -12.13 -2.20 -8.80
CA ILE A 186 -13.11 -3.29 -8.82
C ILE A 186 -14.27 -2.98 -7.87
N ALA A 187 -14.00 -2.59 -6.62
CA ALA A 187 -15.03 -2.23 -5.64
C ALA A 187 -15.88 -1.05 -6.13
N LYS A 188 -15.23 -0.02 -6.71
CA LYS A 188 -15.90 1.14 -7.30
C LYS A 188 -16.80 0.76 -8.48
N HIS A 189 -16.40 -0.21 -9.29
CA HIS A 189 -17.24 -0.72 -10.37
C HIS A 189 -18.55 -1.33 -9.84
N TYR A 190 -18.47 -2.22 -8.85
CA TYR A 190 -19.66 -2.80 -8.20
C TYR A 190 -20.53 -1.73 -7.54
N ALA A 191 -19.94 -0.79 -6.80
CA ALA A 191 -20.67 0.30 -6.15
C ALA A 191 -21.43 1.18 -7.16
N LYS A 192 -20.80 1.56 -8.28
CA LYS A 192 -21.43 2.32 -9.37
C LYS A 192 -22.55 1.55 -10.06
N ALA A 193 -22.43 0.24 -10.17
CA ALA A 193 -23.47 -0.63 -10.71
C ALA A 193 -24.61 -0.91 -9.71
N HIS A 194 -24.55 -0.35 -8.49
CA HIS A 194 -25.45 -0.68 -7.39
C HIS A 194 -25.51 -2.19 -7.08
N GLN A 195 -24.39 -2.87 -7.30
CA GLN A 195 -24.22 -4.30 -7.07
C GLN A 195 -23.27 -4.53 -5.91
N ARG A 196 -23.44 -5.68 -5.25
CA ARG A 196 -22.50 -6.16 -4.25
C ARG A 196 -21.42 -6.98 -4.93
N MET A 197 -20.18 -6.84 -4.45
CA MET A 197 -19.13 -7.76 -4.86
C MET A 197 -19.50 -9.19 -4.44
N PRO A 198 -19.42 -10.18 -5.34
CA PRO A 198 -19.55 -11.58 -4.98
C PRO A 198 -18.62 -11.96 -3.84
N LEU A 199 -19.13 -12.68 -2.84
CA LEU A 199 -18.39 -12.99 -1.61
C LEU A 199 -17.09 -13.75 -1.89
N GLN A 200 -17.09 -14.61 -2.92
CA GLN A 200 -15.91 -15.36 -3.32
C GLN A 200 -14.73 -14.46 -3.72
N TYR A 201 -14.99 -13.31 -4.38
CA TYR A 201 -13.92 -12.35 -4.69
C TYR A 201 -13.42 -11.63 -3.43
N VAL A 202 -14.32 -11.32 -2.48
CA VAL A 202 -13.93 -10.75 -1.18
C VAL A 202 -13.02 -11.73 -0.44
N GLN A 203 -13.41 -13.01 -0.37
CA GLN A 203 -12.60 -14.08 0.23
C GLN A 203 -11.23 -14.18 -0.45
N LEU A 204 -11.20 -14.23 -1.79
CA LEU A 204 -9.96 -14.34 -2.56
C LEU A 204 -9.00 -13.18 -2.32
N TYR A 205 -9.48 -11.94 -2.35
CA TYR A 205 -8.62 -10.77 -2.20
C TYR A 205 -8.15 -10.59 -0.76
N VAL A 206 -9.01 -10.82 0.23
CA VAL A 206 -8.63 -10.68 1.63
C VAL A 206 -7.66 -11.79 2.06
N TYR A 207 -7.88 -13.04 1.62
CA TYR A 207 -6.96 -14.16 1.88
C TYR A 207 -5.55 -13.88 1.32
N GLN A 208 -5.46 -13.49 0.04
CA GLN A 208 -4.19 -13.18 -0.61
C GLN A 208 -3.48 -11.98 0.03
N THR A 209 -4.25 -11.02 0.57
CA THR A 209 -3.69 -9.90 1.33
C THR A 209 -3.08 -10.37 2.66
N PHE A 210 -3.75 -11.25 3.41
CA PHE A 210 -3.18 -11.84 4.63
C PHE A 210 -1.93 -12.67 4.34
N ARG A 211 -1.92 -13.45 3.26
CA ARG A 211 -0.74 -14.21 2.83
C ARG A 211 0.44 -13.29 2.53
N ALA A 212 0.22 -12.21 1.78
CA ALA A 212 1.25 -11.18 1.56
C ALA A 212 1.76 -10.57 2.87
N LEU A 213 0.86 -10.22 3.80
CA LEU A 213 1.26 -9.68 5.10
C LEU A 213 2.02 -10.70 5.96
N GLY A 214 1.67 -11.99 5.90
CA GLY A 214 2.44 -13.07 6.53
C GLY A 214 3.91 -13.06 6.12
N HIS A 215 4.17 -12.94 4.82
CA HIS A 215 5.51 -12.83 4.26
C HIS A 215 6.27 -11.59 4.76
N LEU A 216 5.62 -10.42 4.78
CA LEU A 216 6.20 -9.17 5.27
C LEU A 216 6.48 -9.23 6.79
N HIS A 217 5.50 -9.68 7.57
CA HIS A 217 5.53 -9.67 9.03
C HIS A 217 6.53 -10.69 9.59
N ALA A 218 6.74 -11.82 8.91
CA ALA A 218 7.80 -12.78 9.25
C ALA A 218 9.20 -12.16 9.22
N GLN A 219 9.39 -11.10 8.43
CA GLN A 219 10.63 -10.34 8.35
C GLN A 219 10.59 -9.08 9.25
N GLY A 220 9.53 -8.88 10.05
CA GLY A 220 9.34 -7.68 10.86
C GLY A 220 9.08 -6.40 10.04
N VAL A 221 8.72 -6.54 8.76
CA VAL A 221 8.33 -5.41 7.90
C VAL A 221 6.84 -5.15 8.07
N THR A 222 6.48 -3.92 8.43
CA THR A 222 5.08 -3.45 8.43
C THR A 222 4.86 -2.59 7.20
N HIS A 223 3.76 -2.80 6.47
CA HIS A 223 3.43 -2.06 5.25
C HIS A 223 3.03 -0.61 5.56
N ARG A 224 2.21 -0.40 6.60
CA ARG A 224 1.77 0.91 7.13
C ARG A 224 0.91 1.76 6.19
N ASP A 225 0.49 1.23 5.04
CA ASP A 225 -0.48 1.89 4.14
C ASP A 225 -1.32 0.88 3.35
N ILE A 226 -1.86 -0.13 4.04
CA ILE A 226 -2.79 -1.09 3.43
C ILE A 226 -4.12 -0.39 3.13
N LYS A 227 -4.54 -0.45 1.87
CA LYS A 227 -5.78 0.14 1.35
C LYS A 227 -6.11 -0.47 -0.02
N PRO A 228 -7.37 -0.41 -0.49
CA PRO A 228 -7.78 -1.01 -1.76
C PRO A 228 -6.99 -0.55 -2.98
N GLN A 229 -6.40 0.65 -2.96
CA GLN A 229 -5.58 1.19 -4.04
C GLN A 229 -4.21 0.50 -4.16
N ASN A 230 -3.67 -0.01 -3.04
CA ASN A 230 -2.37 -0.68 -2.97
C ASN A 230 -2.47 -2.21 -3.13
N LEU A 231 -3.68 -2.71 -3.44
CA LEU A 231 -3.95 -4.11 -3.71
C LEU A 231 -4.23 -4.26 -5.20
N LEU A 232 -3.20 -4.62 -5.97
CA LEU A 232 -3.31 -4.81 -7.41
C LEU A 232 -3.95 -6.17 -7.72
N VAL A 233 -4.70 -6.27 -8.81
CA VAL A 233 -5.38 -7.50 -9.22
C VAL A 233 -5.24 -7.71 -10.72
N ASP A 234 -4.84 -8.91 -11.12
CA ASP A 234 -5.08 -9.40 -12.47
C ASP A 234 -6.49 -9.99 -12.53
N ILE A 235 -7.43 -9.29 -13.16
CA ILE A 235 -8.83 -9.73 -13.24
C ILE A 235 -9.04 -11.01 -14.05
N SER A 236 -8.06 -11.44 -14.85
CA SER A 236 -8.19 -12.65 -15.65
C SER A 236 -7.97 -13.93 -14.84
N THR A 237 -7.14 -13.84 -13.80
CA THR A 237 -6.72 -14.92 -12.88
C THR A 237 -7.17 -14.69 -11.43
N HIS A 238 -7.58 -13.47 -11.10
CA HIS A 238 -7.82 -12.98 -9.74
C HIS A 238 -6.61 -13.09 -8.79
N GLN A 239 -5.40 -13.16 -9.34
CA GLN A 239 -4.16 -13.03 -8.57
C GLN A 239 -4.05 -11.61 -8.01
N LEU A 240 -3.91 -11.49 -6.70
CA LEU A 240 -3.71 -10.22 -6.01
C LEU A 240 -2.24 -10.02 -5.67
N LYS A 241 -1.74 -8.80 -5.85
CA LYS A 241 -0.38 -8.40 -5.47
C LYS A 241 -0.38 -7.10 -4.66
N LEU A 242 0.23 -7.15 -3.48
CA LEU A 242 0.47 -5.98 -2.64
C LEU A 242 1.58 -5.11 -3.25
N CYS A 243 1.35 -3.81 -3.35
CA CYS A 243 2.30 -2.84 -3.89
C CYS A 243 2.46 -1.60 -2.98
N ASP A 244 3.35 -0.68 -3.40
CA ASP A 244 3.65 0.59 -2.73
C ASP A 244 4.28 0.48 -1.34
N PHE A 245 5.55 0.11 -1.31
CA PHE A 245 6.34 -0.02 -0.09
C PHE A 245 6.94 1.30 0.40
N GLY A 246 6.50 2.45 -0.15
CA GLY A 246 7.02 3.77 0.21
C GLY A 246 6.81 4.14 1.69
N SER A 247 5.73 3.63 2.28
CA SER A 247 5.44 3.77 3.70
C SER A 247 6.00 2.63 4.56
N ALA A 248 6.49 1.54 3.97
CA ALA A 248 6.89 0.36 4.73
C ALA A 248 8.10 0.63 5.62
N LYS A 249 8.21 -0.09 6.74
CA LYS A 249 9.36 -0.01 7.65
C LYS A 249 9.53 -1.33 8.39
N ARG A 250 10.78 -1.75 8.60
CA ARG A 250 11.12 -2.79 9.58
C ARG A 250 11.00 -2.20 10.98
N LEU A 251 10.06 -2.70 11.77
CA LEU A 251 9.85 -2.21 13.13
C LEU A 251 10.84 -2.88 14.07
N VAL A 252 11.56 -2.08 14.84
CA VAL A 252 12.52 -2.54 15.85
C VAL A 252 11.93 -2.25 17.22
N ARG A 253 11.87 -3.27 18.08
CA ARG A 253 11.33 -3.14 19.43
C ARG A 253 12.10 -2.08 20.21
N GLY A 254 11.38 -1.15 20.84
CA GLY A 254 11.95 -0.04 21.61
C GLY A 254 12.25 1.22 20.79
N GLU A 255 12.31 1.14 19.46
CA GLU A 255 12.47 2.32 18.62
C GLU A 255 11.12 3.02 18.39
N PRO A 256 11.04 4.36 18.53
CA PRO A 256 9.83 5.10 18.22
C PRO A 256 9.61 5.20 16.71
N ASN A 257 8.35 5.30 16.31
CA ASN A 257 7.92 5.43 14.93
C ASN A 257 6.92 6.59 14.80
N ILE A 258 6.87 7.18 13.60
CA ILE A 258 5.88 8.22 13.29
C ILE A 258 4.48 7.60 13.35
N SER A 259 3.60 8.22 14.14
CA SER A 259 2.21 7.81 14.34
C SER A 259 1.28 8.32 13.23
N TYR A 260 1.54 9.51 12.69
CA TYR A 260 0.81 10.07 11.55
C TYR A 260 1.25 9.39 10.23
N ILE A 261 0.84 8.13 10.09
CA ILE A 261 1.07 7.26 8.94
C ILE A 261 -0.24 6.55 8.58
N CYS A 262 -0.26 5.82 7.46
CA CYS A 262 -1.44 5.15 6.91
C CYS A 262 -2.51 6.11 6.38
N SER A 263 -3.16 5.71 5.29
CA SER A 263 -4.31 6.40 4.72
C SER A 263 -5.48 6.40 5.72
N ARG A 264 -6.12 7.56 5.88
CA ARG A 264 -6.99 7.87 7.02
C ARG A 264 -8.07 6.83 7.32
N TYR A 265 -8.84 6.39 6.32
CA TYR A 265 -9.95 5.44 6.51
C TYR A 265 -9.53 4.04 6.97
N TYR A 266 -8.25 3.70 6.79
CA TYR A 266 -7.67 2.40 7.15
C TYR A 266 -6.74 2.50 8.36
N ARG A 267 -6.60 3.71 8.94
CA ARG A 267 -5.67 3.97 10.04
C ARG A 267 -6.16 3.33 11.34
N ALA A 268 -5.29 2.53 11.96
CA ALA A 268 -5.55 1.90 13.24
C ALA A 268 -5.69 2.93 14.38
N PRO A 269 -6.56 2.69 15.38
CA PRO A 269 -6.89 3.68 16.40
C PRO A 269 -5.67 4.08 17.23
N GLU A 270 -4.74 3.17 17.55
CA GLU A 270 -3.49 3.48 18.25
C GLU A 270 -2.63 4.53 17.54
N LEU A 271 -2.67 4.58 16.21
CA LEU A 271 -1.98 5.62 15.42
C LEU A 271 -2.67 6.98 15.58
N ILE A 272 -4.00 6.99 15.69
CA ILE A 272 -4.80 8.20 15.95
C ILE A 272 -4.53 8.71 17.38
N PHE A 273 -4.40 7.80 18.34
CA PHE A 273 -3.95 8.11 19.71
C PHE A 273 -2.47 8.50 19.79
N GLY A 274 -1.74 8.53 18.68
CA GLY A 274 -0.37 9.02 18.63
C GLY A 274 0.68 8.02 19.11
N ALA A 275 0.36 6.73 19.18
CA ALA A 275 1.31 5.70 19.60
C ALA A 275 2.55 5.67 18.69
N GLN A 276 3.74 5.62 19.30
CA GLN A 276 5.01 5.53 18.58
C GLN A 276 5.60 4.11 18.60
N HIS A 277 5.12 3.25 19.49
CA HIS A 277 5.58 1.88 19.67
C HIS A 277 4.49 0.87 19.25
N TYR A 278 3.90 1.10 18.08
CA TYR A 278 2.96 0.16 17.46
C TYR A 278 3.70 -1.04 16.83
N THR A 279 2.94 -2.07 16.48
CA THR A 279 3.43 -3.33 15.89
C THR A 279 2.93 -3.52 14.46
N THR A 280 3.16 -4.68 13.88
CA THR A 280 2.56 -5.10 12.60
C THR A 280 1.03 -5.20 12.64
N ALA A 281 0.41 -5.20 13.84
CA ALA A 281 -1.03 -5.28 14.03
C ALA A 281 -1.83 -4.10 13.42
N ILE A 282 -1.17 -2.99 13.09
CA ILE A 282 -1.82 -1.88 12.36
C ILE A 282 -2.22 -2.28 10.93
N ASP A 283 -1.45 -3.17 10.28
CA ASP A 283 -1.79 -3.68 8.95
C ASP A 283 -3.01 -4.62 9.05
N VAL A 284 -3.11 -5.40 10.13
CA VAL A 284 -4.25 -6.30 10.41
C VAL A 284 -5.55 -5.50 10.55
N TRP A 285 -5.52 -4.40 11.31
CA TRP A 285 -6.65 -3.46 11.38
C TRP A 285 -7.02 -2.92 9.99
N SER A 286 -6.02 -2.51 9.22
CA SER A 286 -6.22 -1.96 7.88
C SER A 286 -6.90 -2.97 6.95
N VAL A 287 -6.53 -4.25 7.03
CA VAL A 287 -7.22 -5.34 6.31
C VAL A 287 -8.65 -5.53 6.79
N GLY A 288 -8.92 -5.39 8.10
CA GLY A 288 -10.28 -5.35 8.65
C GLY A 288 -11.15 -4.25 8.02
N CYS A 289 -10.59 -3.04 7.85
CA CYS A 289 -11.26 -1.96 7.15
C CYS A 289 -11.51 -2.28 5.67
N VAL A 290 -10.54 -2.89 4.98
CA VAL A 290 -10.69 -3.33 3.58
C VAL A 290 -11.78 -4.40 3.46
N LEU A 291 -11.77 -5.43 4.32
CA LEU A 291 -12.80 -6.47 4.35
C LEU A 291 -14.19 -5.86 4.54
N ALA A 292 -14.35 -4.99 5.55
CA ALA A 292 -15.62 -4.33 5.80
C ALA A 292 -16.08 -3.46 4.62
N GLU A 293 -15.17 -2.71 3.99
CA GLU A 293 -15.47 -1.89 2.82
C GLU A 293 -15.96 -2.74 1.64
N LEU A 294 -15.32 -3.88 1.37
CA LEU A 294 -15.73 -4.79 0.31
C LEU A 294 -17.11 -5.42 0.56
N LEU A 295 -17.44 -5.70 1.82
CA LEU A 295 -18.75 -6.24 2.22
C LEU A 295 -19.87 -5.19 2.19
N LEU A 296 -19.55 -3.92 2.46
CA LEU A 296 -20.49 -2.79 2.49
C LEU A 296 -20.67 -2.12 1.12
N GLY A 297 -19.63 -2.12 0.28
CA GLY A 297 -19.55 -1.32 -0.95
C GLY A 297 -19.11 0.14 -0.72
N GLN A 298 -18.74 0.50 0.50
CA GLN A 298 -18.25 1.83 0.89
C GLN A 298 -17.35 1.75 2.14
N PRO A 299 -16.45 2.72 2.39
CA PRO A 299 -15.58 2.71 3.55
C PRO A 299 -16.36 2.62 4.87
N LEU A 300 -15.90 1.76 5.80
CA LEU A 300 -16.56 1.57 7.10
C LEU A 300 -16.39 2.79 8.01
N PHE A 301 -15.24 3.46 7.97
CA PHE A 301 -14.90 4.59 8.84
C PHE A 301 -14.46 5.82 8.03
N PRO A 302 -15.41 6.60 7.45
CA PRO A 302 -15.10 7.73 6.59
C PRO A 302 -14.91 9.05 7.38
N GLY A 303 -13.77 9.21 8.09
CA GLY A 303 -13.49 10.45 8.84
C GLY A 303 -12.86 11.57 8.01
N ASP A 304 -13.23 12.84 8.24
CA ASP A 304 -12.64 13.99 7.54
C ASP A 304 -11.33 14.48 8.17
N SER A 305 -11.17 14.27 9.48
CA SER A 305 -9.95 14.54 10.24
C SER A 305 -9.50 13.31 11.06
N GLY A 306 -8.36 13.42 11.77
CA GLY A 306 -7.94 12.38 12.71
C GLY A 306 -8.95 12.16 13.85
N VAL A 307 -9.58 13.24 14.32
CA VAL A 307 -10.60 13.18 15.37
C VAL A 307 -11.89 12.56 14.82
N ASP A 308 -12.34 12.99 13.65
CA ASP A 308 -13.56 12.43 13.03
C ASP A 308 -13.38 10.94 12.71
N GLN A 309 -12.18 10.53 12.31
CA GLN A 309 -11.86 9.12 12.11
C GLN A 309 -12.08 8.30 13.39
N LEU A 310 -11.67 8.81 14.54
CA LEU A 310 -11.92 8.15 15.83
C LEU A 310 -13.40 8.14 16.19
N VAL A 311 -14.13 9.21 15.88
CA VAL A 311 -15.59 9.28 16.07
C VAL A 311 -16.31 8.22 15.24
N GLU A 312 -15.94 8.02 13.97
CA GLU A 312 -16.51 6.96 13.12
C GLU A 312 -16.24 5.56 13.68
N ILE A 313 -15.03 5.32 14.23
CA ILE A 313 -14.71 4.05 14.90
C ILE A 313 -15.59 3.85 16.14
N ILE A 314 -15.71 4.86 17.00
CA ILE A 314 -16.51 4.80 18.24
C ILE A 314 -18.00 4.59 17.94
N LYS A 315 -18.53 5.16 16.85
CA LYS A 315 -19.92 4.91 16.44
C LYS A 315 -20.19 3.42 16.23
N VAL A 316 -19.22 2.66 15.74
CA VAL A 316 -19.38 1.22 15.47
C VAL A 316 -18.97 0.38 16.69
N LEU A 317 -17.75 0.56 17.19
CA LEU A 317 -17.18 -0.26 18.26
C LEU A 317 -17.63 0.15 19.66
N GLY A 318 -18.27 1.30 19.81
CA GLY A 318 -18.53 1.91 21.11
C GLY A 318 -17.31 2.63 21.66
N THR A 319 -17.45 3.23 22.84
CA THR A 319 -16.36 3.95 23.49
C THR A 319 -15.32 2.95 24.03
N PRO A 320 -14.02 3.11 23.71
CA PRO A 320 -12.99 2.19 24.19
C PRO A 320 -12.91 2.25 25.72
N SER A 321 -12.68 1.11 26.35
CA SER A 321 -12.43 1.03 27.78
C SER A 321 -11.10 1.68 28.15
N ARG A 322 -10.86 1.91 29.45
CA ARG A 322 -9.59 2.46 29.92
C ARG A 322 -8.43 1.52 29.61
N GLU A 323 -8.66 0.22 29.74
CA GLU A 323 -7.69 -0.84 29.43
C GLU A 323 -7.36 -0.85 27.93
N GLU A 324 -8.37 -0.70 27.06
CA GLU A 324 -8.17 -0.61 25.61
C GLU A 324 -7.41 0.66 25.19
N ILE A 325 -7.72 1.82 25.79
CA ILE A 325 -6.95 3.06 25.57
C ILE A 325 -5.50 2.86 26.00
N HIS A 326 -5.27 2.23 27.16
CA HIS A 326 -3.93 1.96 27.66
C HIS A 326 -3.15 1.00 26.76
N ALA A 327 -3.80 -0.05 26.24
CA ALA A 327 -3.20 -0.98 25.28
C ALA A 327 -2.81 -0.29 23.96
N MET A 328 -3.63 0.66 23.48
CA MET A 328 -3.33 1.44 22.28
C MET A 328 -2.20 2.46 22.50
N ASN A 329 -2.25 3.24 23.57
CA ASN A 329 -1.21 4.19 23.93
C ASN A 329 -1.15 4.42 25.44
N PRO A 330 -0.18 3.83 26.16
CA PRO A 330 -0.02 4.00 27.60
C PRO A 330 0.17 5.45 28.07
N ASN A 331 0.69 6.31 27.19
CA ASN A 331 1.00 7.71 27.48
C ASN A 331 -0.19 8.65 27.21
N TYR A 332 -1.32 8.12 26.74
CA TYR A 332 -2.49 8.94 26.45
C TYR A 332 -3.21 9.30 27.75
N THR A 333 -3.15 10.58 28.11
CA THR A 333 -3.70 11.12 29.37
C THR A 333 -4.94 12.00 29.18
N GLU A 334 -5.30 12.30 27.93
CA GLU A 334 -6.35 13.26 27.59
C GLU A 334 -7.64 12.57 27.10
N PHE A 335 -8.73 13.34 27.02
CA PHE A 335 -10.07 12.97 26.54
C PHE A 335 -10.93 12.04 27.40
N LYS A 336 -12.08 12.60 27.83
CA LYS A 336 -13.27 11.82 28.16
C LYS A 336 -14.13 11.74 26.91
N PHE A 337 -14.28 10.53 26.37
CA PHE A 337 -15.25 10.28 25.32
C PHE A 337 -16.66 10.20 25.91
N PRO A 338 -17.70 10.63 25.18
CA PRO A 338 -19.07 10.29 25.56
C PRO A 338 -19.21 8.77 25.59
N SER A 339 -20.02 8.25 26.51
CA SER A 339 -20.28 6.81 26.60
C SER A 339 -21.22 6.37 25.48
N ILE A 340 -20.69 5.72 24.45
CA ILE A 340 -21.40 5.20 23.29
C ILE A 340 -21.35 3.67 23.35
N ARG A 341 -22.52 3.02 23.22
CA ARG A 341 -22.61 1.56 23.17
C ARG A 341 -22.21 1.07 21.77
N ALA A 342 -21.46 -0.03 21.72
CA ALA A 342 -21.14 -0.73 20.48
C ALA A 342 -22.40 -1.11 19.68
N HIS A 343 -22.33 -0.94 18.36
CA HIS A 343 -23.34 -1.45 17.45
C HIS A 343 -23.04 -2.92 17.13
N PRO A 344 -24.00 -3.84 17.29
CA PRO A 344 -23.79 -5.23 16.89
C PRO A 344 -23.42 -5.31 15.40
N TRP A 345 -22.39 -6.08 15.05
CA TRP A 345 -21.93 -6.24 13.66
C TRP A 345 -23.06 -6.67 12.71
N SER A 346 -24.00 -7.50 13.19
CA SER A 346 -25.19 -7.91 12.43
C SER A 346 -26.13 -6.76 12.04
N LYS A 347 -26.01 -5.58 12.66
CA LYS A 347 -26.75 -4.35 12.32
C LYS A 347 -25.93 -3.39 11.45
N VAL A 348 -24.61 -3.54 11.44
CA VAL A 348 -23.70 -2.74 10.58
C VAL A 348 -23.76 -3.26 9.15
N PHE A 349 -23.77 -4.57 8.98
CA PHE A 349 -23.82 -5.23 7.68
C PHE A 349 -25.24 -5.64 7.30
N HIS A 350 -25.41 -6.05 6.04
CA HIS A 350 -26.69 -6.54 5.53
C HIS A 350 -27.15 -7.81 6.26
N ARG A 351 -28.46 -7.95 6.47
CA ARG A 351 -29.06 -9.06 7.24
C ARG A 351 -28.71 -10.47 6.74
N ARG A 352 -28.38 -10.61 5.45
CA ARG A 352 -27.95 -11.88 4.84
C ARG A 352 -26.44 -12.11 4.85
N MET A 353 -25.67 -11.28 5.56
CA MET A 353 -24.22 -11.46 5.65
C MET A 353 -23.92 -12.74 6.42
N PRO A 354 -23.05 -13.63 5.90
CA PRO A 354 -22.61 -14.82 6.62
C PRO A 354 -21.97 -14.47 7.97
N THR A 355 -22.20 -15.31 8.97
CA THR A 355 -21.74 -15.07 10.35
C THR A 355 -20.22 -15.12 10.46
N ASP A 356 -19.59 -16.04 9.75
CA ASP A 356 -18.12 -16.16 9.66
C ASP A 356 -17.46 -14.87 9.15
N ALA A 357 -18.07 -14.18 8.18
CA ALA A 357 -17.61 -12.87 7.71
C ALA A 357 -17.67 -11.81 8.82
N LEU A 358 -18.76 -11.78 9.59
CA LEU A 358 -18.93 -10.85 10.71
C LEU A 358 -17.93 -11.14 11.84
N ASP A 359 -17.73 -12.42 12.14
CA ASP A 359 -16.83 -12.89 13.19
C ASP A 359 -15.36 -12.60 12.84
N LEU A 360 -14.99 -12.68 11.56
CA LEU A 360 -13.67 -12.27 11.09
C LEU A 360 -13.48 -10.76 11.21
N VAL A 361 -14.45 -9.94 10.77
CA VAL A 361 -14.40 -8.47 10.96
C VAL A 361 -14.24 -8.11 12.43
N ALA A 362 -15.00 -8.76 13.32
CA ALA A 362 -14.96 -8.52 14.76
C ALA A 362 -13.59 -8.81 15.41
N ARG A 363 -12.86 -9.82 14.92
CA ARG A 363 -11.52 -10.18 15.41
C ARG A 363 -10.39 -9.36 14.79
N LEU A 364 -10.64 -8.70 13.67
CA LEU A 364 -9.68 -7.78 13.03
C LEU A 364 -9.78 -6.37 13.61
N LEU A 365 -11.02 -5.88 13.81
CA LEU A 365 -11.32 -4.52 14.25
C LEU A 365 -11.49 -4.45 15.77
N VAL A 366 -10.39 -4.70 16.48
CA VAL A 366 -10.30 -4.66 17.94
C VAL A 366 -9.41 -3.49 18.37
N TYR A 367 -9.80 -2.76 19.42
CA TYR A 367 -9.02 -1.62 19.94
C TYR A 367 -7.63 -2.04 20.39
N ALA A 368 -7.55 -2.98 21.34
CA ALA A 368 -6.30 -3.53 21.84
C ALA A 368 -5.52 -4.25 20.72
N PRO A 369 -4.37 -3.72 20.26
CA PRO A 369 -3.66 -4.26 19.10
C PRO A 369 -3.23 -5.73 19.25
N GLU A 370 -2.88 -6.14 20.48
CA GLU A 370 -2.46 -7.49 20.84
C GLU A 370 -3.58 -8.53 20.77
N ASN A 371 -4.84 -8.10 20.79
CA ASN A 371 -6.00 -8.98 20.73
C ASN A 371 -6.51 -9.19 19.30
N ARG A 372 -5.92 -8.52 18.31
CA ARG A 372 -6.25 -8.73 16.90
C ARG A 372 -5.74 -10.10 16.45
N ILE A 373 -6.54 -10.78 15.64
CA ILE A 373 -6.15 -12.08 15.07
C ILE A 373 -4.85 -11.98 14.25
N GLY A 374 -3.96 -12.97 14.40
CA GLY A 374 -2.75 -13.06 13.60
C GLY A 374 -3.04 -13.34 12.12
N VAL A 375 -2.13 -12.94 11.22
CA VAL A 375 -2.34 -13.07 9.77
C VAL A 375 -2.53 -14.52 9.31
N PHE A 376 -1.79 -15.48 9.88
CA PHE A 376 -1.95 -16.90 9.53
C PHE A 376 -3.20 -17.53 10.15
N ASP A 377 -3.56 -17.13 11.38
CA ASP A 377 -4.83 -17.52 12.00
C ASP A 377 -6.02 -17.00 11.19
N ALA A 378 -5.93 -15.76 10.69
CA ALA A 378 -6.90 -15.20 9.76
C ALA A 378 -6.92 -15.98 8.44
N CYS A 379 -5.78 -16.32 7.86
CA CYS A 379 -5.73 -17.20 6.69
C CYS A 379 -6.37 -18.57 6.93
N ALA A 380 -6.43 -19.08 8.17
CA ALA A 380 -7.06 -20.35 8.53
C ALA A 380 -8.54 -20.22 8.94
N ASP A 381 -9.09 -19.02 8.82
CA ASP A 381 -10.45 -18.73 9.26
C ASP A 381 -11.51 -19.46 8.45
N THR A 382 -12.66 -19.75 9.09
CA THR A 382 -13.82 -20.40 8.46
C THR A 382 -14.41 -19.58 7.33
N PHE A 383 -14.27 -18.24 7.37
CA PHE A 383 -14.67 -17.37 6.27
C PHE A 383 -14.02 -17.76 4.93
N PHE A 384 -12.86 -18.40 4.95
CA PHE A 384 -12.14 -18.84 3.75
C PHE A 384 -12.35 -20.33 3.41
N ASP A 385 -13.16 -21.08 4.17
CA ASP A 385 -13.43 -22.51 3.91
C ASP A 385 -13.95 -22.78 2.50
N PRO A 386 -14.81 -21.94 1.89
CA PRO A 386 -15.25 -22.13 0.50
C PRO A 386 -14.10 -22.14 -0.53
N LEU A 387 -12.96 -21.52 -0.24
CA LEU A 387 -11.79 -21.55 -1.12
C LEU A 387 -11.00 -22.86 -1.02
N ARG A 388 -11.14 -23.60 0.09
CA ARG A 388 -10.44 -24.86 0.38
C ARG A 388 -11.16 -26.09 -0.16
N VAL A 389 -12.39 -25.92 -0.65
CA VAL A 389 -13.17 -27.03 -1.21
C VAL A 389 -12.44 -27.58 -2.45
N PRO A 390 -12.15 -28.90 -2.51
CA PRO A 390 -11.53 -29.49 -3.69
C PRO A 390 -12.33 -29.19 -4.97
N GLY A 391 -11.65 -28.69 -6.00
CA GLY A 391 -12.29 -28.28 -7.25
C GLY A 391 -13.00 -26.92 -7.20
N ALA A 392 -12.83 -26.14 -6.12
CA ALA A 392 -13.31 -24.76 -6.11
C ALA A 392 -12.73 -23.97 -7.30
N SER A 393 -13.61 -23.24 -7.97
CA SER A 393 -13.30 -22.47 -9.17
C SER A 393 -13.84 -21.05 -9.04
N LEU A 394 -13.28 -20.13 -9.83
CA LEU A 394 -13.82 -18.80 -10.01
C LEU A 394 -15.25 -18.86 -10.57
N PRO A 395 -16.07 -17.79 -10.42
CA PRO A 395 -17.44 -17.76 -10.96
C PRO A 395 -17.53 -17.95 -12.48
N ASN A 396 -16.44 -17.70 -13.21
CA ASN A 396 -16.33 -17.92 -14.65
C ASN A 396 -15.89 -19.35 -15.03
N GLY A 397 -15.78 -20.26 -14.07
CA GLY A 397 -15.37 -21.66 -14.26
C GLY A 397 -13.86 -21.89 -14.37
N LYS A 398 -13.03 -20.83 -14.35
CA LYS A 398 -11.56 -20.97 -14.31
C LYS A 398 -11.09 -21.41 -12.91
N SER A 399 -9.93 -22.05 -12.83
CA SER A 399 -9.29 -22.39 -11.56
C SER A 399 -9.02 -21.14 -10.70
N LEU A 400 -9.07 -21.31 -9.38
CA LEU A 400 -8.59 -20.28 -8.45
C LEU A 400 -7.07 -20.04 -8.67
N PRO A 401 -6.54 -18.84 -8.35
CA PRO A 401 -5.11 -18.63 -8.30
C PRO A 401 -4.44 -19.57 -7.27
N PRO A 402 -3.11 -19.76 -7.31
CA PRO A 402 -2.41 -20.53 -6.28
C PRO A 402 -2.61 -19.91 -4.87
N LEU A 403 -3.33 -20.62 -4.00
CA LEU A 403 -3.65 -20.16 -2.64
C LEU A 403 -2.91 -20.94 -1.54
N TYR A 404 -2.52 -22.18 -1.83
CA TYR A 404 -1.97 -23.15 -0.86
C TYR A 404 -0.57 -23.63 -1.24
N ASP A 405 0.04 -23.03 -2.26
CA ASP A 405 1.42 -23.23 -2.70
C ASP A 405 2.42 -22.53 -1.76
N TRP A 406 2.33 -22.83 -0.47
CA TRP A 406 3.19 -22.26 0.56
C TRP A 406 4.65 -22.64 0.31
N ARG A 407 5.53 -21.65 0.30
CA ARG A 407 6.96 -21.87 0.10
C ARG A 407 7.63 -22.37 1.39
N PRO A 408 8.77 -23.06 1.28
CA PRO A 408 9.59 -23.38 2.45
C PRO A 408 9.91 -22.10 3.25
N GLY A 409 9.56 -22.10 4.54
CA GLY A 409 9.76 -20.97 5.45
C GLY A 409 8.71 -19.85 5.36
N GLU A 410 7.69 -19.95 4.50
CA GLU A 410 6.60 -18.97 4.44
C GLU A 410 5.66 -19.09 5.64
N LEU A 411 5.43 -20.32 6.11
CA LEU A 411 4.68 -20.62 7.32
C LEU A 411 5.63 -20.69 8.53
N PRO A 412 5.31 -20.02 9.67
CA PRO A 412 6.17 -20.07 10.86
C PRO A 412 6.26 -21.46 11.47
N ASP A 413 7.46 -21.85 11.93
CA ASP A 413 7.68 -23.14 12.60
C ASP A 413 6.82 -23.31 13.86
N ALA A 414 6.71 -22.25 14.66
CA ALA A 414 5.95 -22.23 15.91
C ALA A 414 4.43 -22.02 15.73
N MET A 415 3.89 -22.17 14.52
CA MET A 415 2.47 -22.02 14.23
C MET A 415 1.64 -23.13 14.88
N ASN A 416 0.42 -22.80 15.32
CA ASN A 416 -0.54 -23.75 15.87
C ASN A 416 -0.82 -24.90 14.87
N GLU A 417 -0.86 -26.15 15.36
CA GLU A 417 -1.02 -27.35 14.52
C GLU A 417 -2.36 -27.38 13.77
N GLU A 418 -3.44 -26.88 14.37
CA GLU A 418 -4.75 -26.83 13.70
C GLU A 418 -4.75 -25.80 12.56
N VAL A 419 -4.11 -24.66 12.78
CA VAL A 419 -3.90 -23.63 11.75
C VAL A 419 -3.04 -24.19 10.63
N ARG A 420 -1.93 -24.86 10.97
CA ARG A 420 -1.05 -25.55 10.02
C ARG A 420 -1.82 -26.54 9.17
N ARG A 421 -2.64 -27.40 9.77
CA ARG A 421 -3.46 -28.39 9.08
C ARG A 421 -4.44 -27.75 8.09
N LYS A 422 -5.09 -26.65 8.47
CA LYS A 422 -6.00 -25.90 7.58
C LYS A 422 -5.29 -25.20 6.42
N LEU A 423 -4.05 -24.75 6.62
CA LEU A 423 -3.27 -24.08 5.57
C LEU A 423 -2.55 -25.06 4.64
N ALA A 424 -2.24 -26.27 5.13
CA ALA A 424 -1.56 -27.33 4.37
C ALA A 424 -2.49 -28.16 3.46
N VAL A 425 -3.75 -27.75 3.28
CA VAL A 425 -4.71 -28.47 2.42
C VAL A 425 -4.20 -28.44 0.96
N ASN A 426 -3.92 -29.62 0.40
CA ASN A 426 -3.42 -29.93 -0.95
C ASN A 426 -1.90 -29.85 -1.19
N ASN A 427 -1.09 -30.44 -0.30
CA ASN A 427 0.12 -31.16 -0.74
C ASN A 427 -0.12 -32.67 -0.72
#